data_AF-X1F1Y0-F1
#
_entry.id   AF-X1F1Y0-F1
#
_cell.length_a   1.000
_cell.length_b   1.000
_cell.length_c   1.000
_cell.angle_alpha   90.00
_cell.angle_beta   90.00
_cell.angle_gamma   90.00
#
_symmetry.space_group_name_H-M   'P 1'
#
loop_
_entity.id
_entity.type
_entity.pdbx_description
1 polymer ?
#
loop_
_entity_poly.entity_id
_entity_poly.type
_entity_poly.pdbx_seq_one_letter_code
_entity_poly.pdbx_strand_id
1 'polypeptide(L)' 'IEIFLDDKGDVAHACLQVPELRGYERFAIGRLAEEMPRITETICGVCPTAHHTCSGKTLDDLYGVEPPSPALKI' A
#
# COMPACT_ATOMS: atom_id res chain seq x y z
N ILE A 1 -3.96 13.26 -15.07
CA ILE A 1 -2.62 13.45 -15.68
C ILE A 1 -2.75 14.65 -16.61
N GLU A 2 -1.93 15.66 -16.43
CA GLU A 2 -1.80 16.78 -17.35
C GLU A 2 -0.61 16.53 -18.27
N ILE A 3 -0.75 16.79 -19.57
CA ILE A 3 0.30 16.58 -20.58
C ILE A 3 0.53 17.91 -21.29
N PHE A 4 1.77 18.36 -21.29
CA PHE A 4 2.22 19.57 -21.96
C PHE A 4 3.02 19.18 -23.19
N LEU A 5 2.59 19.65 -24.35
CA LEU A 5 3.23 19.38 -25.63
C LEU A 5 4.17 20.53 -26.00
N ASP A 6 5.20 20.24 -26.79
CA ASP A 6 6.01 21.26 -27.46
C ASP A 6 5.34 21.78 -28.76
N ASP A 7 6.00 22.70 -29.44
CA ASP A 7 5.52 23.28 -30.70
C ASP A 7 5.43 22.26 -31.86
N LYS A 8 6.07 21.10 -31.75
CA LYS A 8 6.00 19.99 -32.72
C LYS A 8 4.88 19.01 -32.41
N GLY A 9 4.22 19.17 -31.26
CA GLY A 9 3.19 18.26 -30.76
C GLY A 9 3.74 17.04 -30.01
N ASP A 10 5.04 17.00 -29.72
CA ASP A 10 5.66 15.94 -28.91
C ASP A 10 5.46 16.22 -27.41
N VAL A 11 5.44 15.16 -26.59
CA VAL A 11 5.28 15.31 -25.13
C VAL A 11 6.54 15.96 -24.54
N ALA A 12 6.41 17.20 -24.10
CA ALA A 12 7.46 17.92 -23.39
C ALA A 12 7.44 17.59 -21.89
N HIS A 13 6.25 17.45 -21.30
CA HIS A 13 6.10 17.16 -19.88
C HIS A 13 4.77 16.46 -19.57
N ALA A 14 4.73 15.65 -18.52
CA ALA A 14 3.50 15.06 -18.00
C ALA A 14 3.49 15.10 -16.47
N CYS A 15 2.42 15.61 -15.88
CA CYS A 15 2.21 15.67 -14.44
C CYS A 15 1.11 14.69 -14.02
N LEU A 16 1.46 13.75 -13.14
CA LEU A 16 0.47 12.98 -12.38
C LEU A 16 0.15 13.73 -11.08
N GLN A 17 -1.14 13.99 -10.86
CA GLN A 17 -1.65 14.58 -9.63
C GLN A 17 -2.60 13.56 -9.00
N VAL A 18 -2.38 13.26 -7.72
CA VAL A 18 -3.26 12.42 -6.92
C VAL A 18 -3.69 13.26 -5.72
N PRO A 19 -4.85 13.95 -5.81
CA PRO A 19 -5.29 14.86 -4.75
C PRO A 19 -5.82 14.13 -3.52
N GLU A 20 -6.18 12.85 -3.62
CA GLU A 20 -6.75 12.08 -2.53
C GLU A 20 -5.68 11.67 -1.50
N LEU A 21 -5.87 12.11 -0.25
CA LEU A 21 -5.05 11.70 0.90
C LEU A 21 -5.95 11.11 1.99
N ARG A 22 -5.60 9.91 2.47
CA ARG A 22 -6.27 9.27 3.63
C ARG A 22 -5.38 9.18 4.88
N GLY A 23 -4.06 9.25 4.73
CA GLY A 23 -3.13 9.36 5.87
C GLY A 23 -3.02 8.10 6.75
N TYR A 24 -3.01 6.90 6.18
CA TYR A 24 -2.91 5.63 6.92
C TYR A 24 -1.71 5.56 7.86
N GLU A 25 -0.57 6.12 7.45
CA GLU A 25 0.66 6.15 8.25
C GLU A 25 0.47 6.92 9.56
N ARG A 26 -0.24 8.05 9.51
CA ARG A 26 -0.55 8.83 10.69
C ARG A 26 -1.62 8.15 11.54
N PHE A 27 -2.61 7.54 10.89
CA PHE A 27 -3.68 6.80 11.55
C PHE A 27 -3.18 5.56 12.30
N ALA A 28 -2.11 4.93 11.83
CA ALA A 28 -1.52 3.74 12.45
C ALA A 28 -0.81 4.04 13.78
N ILE A 29 -0.42 5.29 14.04
CA ILE A 29 0.30 5.65 15.27
C ILE A 29 -0.58 5.40 16.50
N GLY A 30 -0.09 4.58 17.43
CA GLY A 30 -0.78 4.23 18.67
C GLY A 30 -1.79 3.08 18.53
N ARG A 31 -1.93 2.48 17.34
CA ARG A 31 -2.69 1.25 17.14
C ARG A 31 -1.87 0.03 17.53
N LEU A 32 -2.56 -1.05 17.89
CA LEU A 32 -1.92 -2.34 18.05
C LEU A 32 -1.45 -2.85 16.69
N ALA A 33 -0.25 -3.45 16.64
CA ALA A 33 0.33 -3.93 15.39
C ALA A 33 -0.58 -5.00 14.75
N GLU A 34 -1.20 -5.84 15.56
CA GLU A 34 -2.11 -6.91 15.14
C GLU A 34 -3.40 -6.41 14.47
N GLU A 35 -3.76 -5.13 14.64
CA GLU A 35 -4.88 -4.54 13.91
C GLU A 35 -4.51 -4.19 12.46
N MET A 36 -3.22 -4.11 12.13
CA MET A 36 -2.76 -3.63 10.83
C MET A 36 -3.31 -4.43 9.66
N PRO A 37 -3.44 -5.79 9.67
CA PRO A 37 -3.98 -6.52 8.52
C PRO A 37 -5.41 -6.11 8.15
N ARG A 38 -6.23 -5.76 9.15
CA ARG A 38 -7.61 -5.26 8.95
C ARG A 38 -7.64 -3.80 8.52
N ILE A 39 -6.67 -3.01 8.94
CA ILE A 39 -6.59 -1.60 8.59
C ILE A 39 -6.04 -1.45 7.16
N THR A 40 -4.93 -2.10 6.83
CA THR A 40 -4.22 -1.90 5.56
C THR A 40 -4.98 -2.46 4.36
N GLU A 41 -5.79 -3.51 4.51
CA GLU A 41 -6.63 -4.01 3.41
C GLU A 41 -7.60 -2.96 2.86
N THR A 42 -7.97 -1.96 3.68
CA THR A 42 -8.82 -0.84 3.25
C THR A 42 -8.07 0.23 2.45
N ILE A 43 -6.73 0.13 2.30
CA ILE A 43 -5.94 1.04 1.48
C ILE A 43 -6.39 0.96 0.01
N CYS A 44 -6.66 -0.21 -0.53
CA CYS A 44 -7.08 -0.31 -1.92
C CYS A 44 -8.15 -1.38 -2.09
N GLY A 45 -9.31 -0.98 -2.60
CA GLY A 45 -10.41 -1.91 -2.89
C GLY A 45 -10.14 -2.86 -4.07
N VAL A 46 -9.11 -2.59 -4.88
CA VAL A 46 -8.73 -3.44 -6.03
C VAL A 46 -7.69 -4.49 -5.63
N CYS A 47 -6.75 -4.15 -4.75
CA CYS A 47 -5.73 -5.08 -4.25
C CYS A 47 -5.75 -5.27 -2.72
N PRO A 48 -6.92 -5.52 -2.10
CA PRO A 48 -7.04 -5.59 -0.64
C PRO A 48 -6.22 -6.75 -0.07
N THR A 49 -6.22 -7.91 -0.74
CA THR A 49 -5.45 -9.09 -0.33
C THR A 49 -3.96 -8.83 -0.29
N ALA A 50 -3.41 -8.05 -1.23
CA ALA A 50 -1.99 -7.74 -1.24
C ALA A 50 -1.59 -6.93 0.01
N HIS A 51 -2.41 -5.95 0.39
CA HIS A 51 -2.19 -5.18 1.60
C HIS A 51 -2.37 -6.00 2.88
N HIS A 52 -3.33 -6.92 2.90
CA HIS A 52 -3.54 -7.85 4.02
C HIS A 52 -2.32 -8.76 4.21
N THR A 53 -1.89 -9.43 3.13
CA THR A 53 -0.75 -10.37 3.15
C THR A 53 0.56 -9.66 3.52
N CYS A 54 0.81 -8.46 2.99
CA CYS A 54 2.00 -7.68 3.33
C CYS A 54 2.01 -7.31 4.83
N SER A 55 0.86 -6.95 5.38
CA SER A 55 0.73 -6.64 6.81
C SER A 55 0.98 -7.88 7.69
N GLY A 56 0.41 -9.03 7.33
CA GLY A 56 0.69 -10.30 8.01
C GLY A 56 2.18 -10.67 8.02
N LYS A 57 2.83 -10.61 6.84
CA LYS A 57 4.28 -10.87 6.73
C LYS A 57 5.14 -9.89 7.54
N THR A 58 4.68 -8.64 7.65
CA THR A 58 5.34 -7.64 8.51
C THR A 58 5.20 -8.00 9.99
N LEU A 59 4.06 -8.56 10.41
CA LEU A 59 3.88 -9.02 11.79
C LEU A 59 4.70 -10.28 12.09
N ASP A 60 4.81 -11.21 11.14
CA ASP A 60 5.69 -12.38 11.28
C ASP A 60 7.15 -11.94 11.52
N ASP A 61 7.63 -10.97 10.74
CA ASP A 61 8.97 -10.37 10.92
C ASP A 61 9.10 -9.62 12.26
N LEU A 62 8.11 -8.79 12.61
CA LEU A 62 8.09 -8.02 13.87
C LEU A 62 8.15 -8.93 15.11
N TYR A 63 7.45 -10.06 15.08
CA TYR A 63 7.41 -11.01 16.19
C TYR A 63 8.48 -12.11 16.10
N GLY A 64 9.28 -12.14 15.02
CA GLY A 64 10.31 -13.15 14.81
C GLY A 64 9.75 -14.57 14.66
N VAL A 65 8.56 -14.71 14.06
CA VAL A 65 7.88 -15.98 13.85
C VAL A 65 8.04 -16.43 12.41
N GLU A 66 8.44 -17.69 12.20
CA GLU A 66 8.37 -18.33 10.90
C GLU A 66 7.04 -19.07 10.76
N PRO A 67 6.13 -18.64 9.86
CA PRO A 67 4.85 -19.31 9.70
C PRO A 67 5.03 -20.69 9.02
N PRO A 68 4.10 -21.63 9.22
CA PRO A 68 4.21 -22.97 8.64
C PRO A 68 4.17 -22.93 7.11
N SER A 69 4.75 -23.96 6.46
CA SER A 69 4.87 -24.04 4.99
C SER A 69 3.61 -23.70 4.18
N PRO A 70 2.37 -24.09 4.61
CA PRO A 70 1.16 -23.69 3.88
C PRO A 70 0.93 -22.17 3.86
N ALA A 71 1.26 -21.46 4.94
CA ALA A 71 1.08 -20.02 5.06
C ALA A 71 2.17 -19.23 4.31
N LEU A 72 3.41 -19.73 4.28
CA LEU A 72 4.52 -19.11 3.51
C LEU A 72 4.27 -19.06 2.00
N LYS A 73 3.47 -19.98 1.47
CA LYS A 73 3.19 -20.13 0.03
C LYS A 73 2.01 -19.29 -0.47
N ILE A 74 1.43 -18.48 0.41
CA ILE A 74 0.38 -17.50 0.11
C ILE A 74 1.04 -16.13 -0.17
#